data_AF-A0A512ME56-F1
#
_entry.id   AF-A0A512ME56-F1
#
_cell.length_a   1.000
_cell.length_b   1.000
_cell.length_c   1.000
_cell.angle_alpha   90.00
_cell.angle_beta   90.00
_cell.angle_gamma   90.00
#
_symmetry.space_group_name_H-M   'P 1'
#
loop_
_entity.id
_entity.type
_entity.pdbx_description
1 polymer ?
#
loop_
_entity_poly.entity_id
_entity_poly.type
_entity_poly.pdbx_seq_one_letter_code
_entity_poly.pdbx_strand_id
1 'polypeptide(L)'
;MLESKTMLPLKTGAEASPFMDREWQVVYKLFPLHSSGGLGKTFEIERMTDGDGFEMTVRDAVLPETLEKLMILHDAGAHPTEIVGIDDQGDYLVVKQPLAFPHEDLDADRIVAVERVRAVPCKARFRRNVWVLWMHSQAWIMSDLHPGNIMREPDGQPCIIDALLAPIAPGMIETDRFLREAVEDARAWREDRPRKGSDPFALVCDDDL
;
A
#
# COMPACT_ATOMS: atom_id res chain seq x y z
N MET A 1 24.07 22.12 1.04
CA MET A 1 23.22 21.74 2.17
C MET A 1 21.88 22.41 1.95
N LEU A 2 20.78 21.66 1.84
CA LEU A 2 19.43 22.21 1.70
C LEU A 2 18.89 22.45 3.11
N GLU A 3 18.49 23.68 3.41
CA GLU A 3 17.91 24.05 4.71
C GLU A 3 16.52 24.65 4.45
N SER A 4 15.49 24.15 5.16
CA SER A 4 14.15 24.75 5.15
C SER A 4 13.86 25.41 6.48
N LYS A 5 13.38 26.65 6.43
CA LYS A 5 12.99 27.43 7.63
C LYS A 5 11.54 27.15 8.05
N THR A 6 10.81 26.33 7.30
CA THR A 6 9.37 26.11 7.47
C THR A 6 9.02 24.64 7.70
N MET A 7 10.00 23.81 8.06
CA MET A 7 9.78 22.41 8.37
C MET A 7 8.95 22.26 9.66
N LEU A 8 7.84 21.54 9.57
CA LEU A 8 6.91 21.32 10.67
C LEU A 8 6.72 19.81 10.89
N PRO A 9 6.85 19.30 12.12
CA PRO A 9 6.50 17.91 12.41
C PRO A 9 5.00 17.72 12.20
N LEU A 10 4.63 16.61 11.59
CA LEU A 10 3.26 16.13 11.50
C LEU A 10 3.01 15.06 12.56
N LYS A 11 1.75 14.62 12.71
CA LYS A 11 1.41 13.52 13.62
C LYS A 11 2.20 12.26 13.23
N THR A 12 3.01 11.76 14.16
CA THR A 12 3.82 10.54 13.95
C THR A 12 2.93 9.34 13.64
N GLY A 13 3.32 8.60 12.59
CA GLY A 13 2.69 7.33 12.22
C GLY A 13 3.34 6.15 12.95
N ALA A 14 2.85 4.94 12.69
CA ALA A 14 3.43 3.73 13.27
C ALA A 14 4.83 3.39 12.71
N GLU A 15 5.15 3.85 11.50
CA GLU A 15 6.36 3.46 10.76
C GLU A 15 7.43 4.54 10.69
N ALA A 16 7.02 5.80 10.62
CA ALA A 16 7.91 6.90 10.32
C ALA A 16 7.47 8.19 11.02
N SER A 17 8.43 9.09 11.21
CA SER A 17 8.18 10.46 11.66
C SER A 17 8.07 11.38 10.43
N PRO A 18 6.87 11.93 10.15
CA PRO A 18 6.67 12.82 9.02
C PRO A 18 6.96 14.29 9.36
N PHE A 19 7.61 14.98 8.44
CA PHE A 19 7.93 16.41 8.50
C PHE A 19 7.49 17.10 7.21
N MET A 20 6.57 18.04 7.32
CA MET A 20 6.10 18.83 6.19
C MET A 20 7.03 20.01 5.95
N ASP A 21 7.45 20.19 4.71
CA ASP A 21 8.16 21.36 4.24
C ASP A 21 7.24 22.18 3.33
N ARG A 22 6.75 23.31 3.86
CA ARG A 22 5.80 24.17 3.13
C ARG A 22 6.47 24.95 2.01
N GLU A 23 7.75 25.27 2.14
CA GLU A 23 8.49 25.98 1.10
C GLU A 23 8.62 25.11 -0.15
N TRP A 24 8.94 23.83 0.06
CA TRP A 24 9.17 22.88 -1.03
C TRP A 24 7.94 22.06 -1.42
N GLN A 25 6.82 22.21 -0.70
CA GLN A 25 5.58 21.45 -0.92
C GLN A 25 5.81 19.92 -0.89
N VAL A 26 6.60 19.46 0.08
CA VAL A 26 6.90 18.04 0.27
C VAL A 26 6.72 17.61 1.72
N VAL A 27 6.57 16.31 1.93
CA VAL A 27 6.65 15.67 3.25
C VAL A 27 7.84 14.72 3.25
N TYR A 28 8.77 14.96 4.16
CA TYR A 28 9.85 14.02 4.48
C TYR A 28 9.33 13.00 5.48
N LYS A 29 9.69 11.73 5.31
CA LYS A 29 9.39 10.67 6.27
C LYS A 29 10.69 10.01 6.69
N LEU A 30 10.94 10.03 8.00
CA LEU A 30 12.12 9.46 8.63
C LEU A 30 11.72 8.10 9.20
N PHE A 31 12.20 7.03 8.57
CA PHE A 31 12.01 5.66 9.02
C PHE A 31 13.21 5.28 9.90
N PRO A 32 13.01 5.00 11.20
CA PRO A 32 14.10 4.65 12.11
C PRO A 32 14.70 3.30 11.72
N LEU A 33 16.02 3.28 11.50
CA LEU A 33 16.80 2.06 11.32
C LEU A 33 17.06 1.48 12.71
N HIS A 34 16.19 0.56 13.14
CA HIS A 34 16.37 -0.08 14.43
C HIS A 34 17.58 -1.03 14.41
N SER A 35 18.28 -1.15 15.54
CA SER A 35 19.38 -2.11 15.70
C SER A 35 18.94 -3.57 15.54
N SER A 36 17.63 -3.85 15.64
CA SER A 36 17.01 -5.13 15.31
C SER A 36 16.90 -5.41 13.81
N GLY A 37 17.20 -4.43 12.95
CA GLY A 37 17.00 -4.48 11.50
C GLY A 37 15.59 -4.09 11.04
N GLY A 38 14.67 -3.79 11.98
CA GLY A 38 13.31 -3.35 11.69
C GLY A 38 13.26 -1.94 11.10
N LEU A 39 12.51 -1.76 10.02
CA LEU A 39 12.28 -0.53 9.30
C LEU A 39 10.85 -0.59 8.72
N GLY A 40 9.92 0.23 9.22
CA GLY A 40 8.51 0.16 8.80
C GLY A 40 7.82 -1.18 9.11
N LYS A 41 6.68 -1.44 8.46
CA LYS A 41 5.89 -2.68 8.64
C LYS A 41 5.55 -3.35 7.31
N THR A 42 5.31 -4.66 7.41
CA THR A 42 4.79 -5.55 6.36
C THR A 42 3.92 -6.64 6.99
N PHE A 43 3.49 -7.63 6.20
CA PHE A 43 2.75 -8.79 6.65
C PHE A 43 3.58 -10.07 6.55
N GLU A 44 3.37 -10.94 7.53
CA GLU A 44 3.50 -12.37 7.37
C GLU A 44 2.10 -12.94 7.08
N ILE A 45 2.00 -13.81 6.07
CA ILE A 45 0.73 -14.39 5.65
C ILE A 45 0.80 -15.90 5.75
N GLU A 46 -0.09 -16.46 6.55
CA GLU A 46 -0.16 -17.89 6.78
C GLU A 46 -1.58 -18.40 6.52
N ARG A 47 -1.70 -19.68 6.18
CA ARG A 47 -3.01 -20.32 6.08
C ARG A 47 -3.48 -20.68 7.48
N MET A 48 -4.76 -20.45 7.76
CA MET A 48 -5.35 -20.84 9.05
C MET A 48 -5.35 -22.36 9.20
N THR A 49 -5.02 -22.84 10.40
CA THR A 49 -4.95 -24.29 10.71
C THR A 49 -6.31 -24.90 11.03
N ASP A 50 -7.28 -24.08 11.42
CA ASP A 50 -8.61 -24.47 11.93
C ASP A 50 -9.77 -24.15 10.97
N GLY A 51 -9.48 -23.64 9.76
CA GLY A 51 -10.51 -23.36 8.76
C GLY A 51 -9.99 -22.87 7.41
N ASP A 52 -10.93 -22.55 6.51
CA ASP A 52 -10.61 -21.91 5.24
C ASP A 52 -10.33 -20.42 5.44
N GLY A 53 -9.12 -19.98 5.07
CA GLY A 53 -8.71 -18.57 5.08
C GLY A 53 -7.22 -18.35 5.33
N PHE A 54 -6.86 -17.08 5.43
CA PHE A 54 -5.50 -16.60 5.65
C PHE A 54 -5.44 -15.68 6.87
N GLU A 55 -4.44 -15.90 7.72
CA GLU A 55 -4.06 -14.99 8.78
C GLU A 55 -2.97 -14.05 8.28
N MET A 56 -3.11 -12.76 8.59
CA MET A 56 -2.12 -11.72 8.25
C MET A 56 -1.65 -11.06 9.54
N THR A 57 -0.40 -11.34 9.90
CA THR A 57 0.24 -10.80 11.08
C THR A 57 1.13 -9.63 10.67
N VAL A 58 0.90 -8.46 11.27
CA VAL A 58 1.76 -7.29 11.05
C VAL A 58 3.08 -7.53 11.77
N ARG A 59 4.19 -7.40 11.04
CA ARG A 59 5.54 -7.49 11.60
C ARG A 59 6.40 -6.33 11.14
N ASP A 60 7.54 -6.17 11.80
CA ASP A 60 8.58 -5.25 11.34
C ASP A 60 9.10 -5.74 9.98
N ALA A 61 9.18 -4.82 9.02
CA ALA A 61 9.85 -5.07 7.76
C ALA A 61 11.36 -4.84 7.95
N VAL A 62 12.19 -5.48 7.14
CA VAL A 62 13.62 -5.12 7.06
C VAL A 62 13.87 -4.07 5.98
N LEU A 63 15.07 -3.49 5.92
CA LEU A 63 15.41 -2.47 4.92
C LEU A 63 15.08 -2.90 3.47
N PRO A 64 15.48 -4.09 2.98
CA PRO A 64 15.12 -4.53 1.63
C PRO A 64 13.60 -4.56 1.38
N GLU A 65 12.81 -5.07 2.34
CA GLU A 65 11.35 -5.15 2.22
C GLU A 65 10.71 -3.75 2.21
N THR A 66 11.27 -2.80 2.97
CA THR A 66 10.81 -1.41 2.97
C THR A 66 11.09 -0.74 1.63
N LEU A 67 12.32 -0.88 1.11
CA LEU A 67 12.69 -0.32 -0.18
C LEU A 67 11.82 -0.90 -1.29
N GLU A 68 11.61 -2.22 -1.28
CA GLU A 68 10.75 -2.90 -2.24
C GLU A 68 9.30 -2.43 -2.13
N LYS A 69 8.74 -2.31 -0.92
CA LYS A 69 7.41 -1.72 -0.70
C LYS A 69 7.28 -0.34 -1.34
N LEU A 70 8.24 0.54 -1.10
CA LEU A 70 8.24 1.90 -1.63
C LEU A 70 8.32 1.92 -3.16
N MET A 71 9.18 1.07 -3.74
CA MET A 71 9.32 0.92 -5.18
C MET A 71 8.04 0.37 -5.83
N ILE A 72 7.45 -0.68 -5.27
CA ILE A 72 6.23 -1.29 -5.81
C ILE A 72 5.06 -0.32 -5.75
N LEU A 73 4.88 0.41 -4.64
CA LEU A 73 3.83 1.42 -4.54
C LEU A 73 4.04 2.57 -5.54
N HIS A 74 5.26 3.08 -5.66
CA HIS A 74 5.61 4.12 -6.63
C HIS A 74 5.27 3.65 -8.06
N ASP A 75 5.79 2.49 -8.47
CA ASP A 75 5.61 1.97 -9.82
C ASP A 75 4.18 1.52 -10.10
N ALA A 76 3.43 1.12 -9.07
CA ALA A 76 2.03 0.76 -9.22
C ALA A 76 1.16 1.96 -9.58
N GLY A 77 1.57 3.18 -9.20
CA GLY A 77 0.83 4.43 -9.41
C GLY A 77 0.31 5.07 -8.11
N ALA A 78 0.81 4.64 -6.93
CA ALA A 78 0.48 5.29 -5.66
C ALA A 78 1.12 6.68 -5.59
N HIS A 79 1.01 7.35 -4.45
CA HIS A 79 1.59 8.69 -4.30
C HIS A 79 3.12 8.65 -4.53
N PRO A 80 3.67 9.48 -5.43
CA PRO A 80 5.08 9.41 -5.80
C PRO A 80 5.98 9.53 -4.56
N THR A 81 6.86 8.57 -4.41
CA THR A 81 7.83 8.52 -3.33
C THR A 81 9.24 8.50 -3.89
N GLU A 82 10.10 9.40 -3.40
CA GLU A 82 11.52 9.43 -3.71
C GLU A 82 12.32 9.02 -2.48
N ILE A 83 13.22 8.05 -2.66
CA ILE A 83 14.20 7.68 -1.64
C ILE A 83 15.31 8.73 -1.67
N VAL A 84 15.45 9.48 -0.59
CA VAL A 84 16.48 10.54 -0.48
C VAL A 84 17.83 9.91 -0.12
N GLY A 85 17.82 8.97 0.82
CA GLY A 85 19.02 8.27 1.26
C GLY A 85 18.94 7.85 2.72
N ILE A 86 20.09 7.48 3.27
CA ILE A 86 20.29 7.26 4.70
C ILE A 86 20.92 8.54 5.25
N ASP A 87 20.54 8.95 6.46
CA ASP A 87 21.16 10.08 7.14
C ASP A 87 22.65 9.82 7.46
N ASP A 88 23.36 10.88 7.86
CA ASP A 88 24.81 10.81 8.11
C ASP A 88 25.17 9.98 9.35
N GLN A 89 24.23 9.82 10.28
CA GLN A 89 24.38 8.97 11.47
C GLN A 89 24.05 7.50 11.19
N GLY A 90 23.34 7.20 10.10
CA GLY A 90 22.87 5.85 9.79
C GLY A 90 21.65 5.42 10.61
N ASP A 91 20.96 6.37 11.24
CA ASP A 91 19.83 6.14 12.12
C ASP A 91 18.48 6.17 11.38
N TYR A 92 18.42 6.80 10.19
CA TYR A 92 17.18 6.96 9.44
C TYR A 92 17.32 6.68 7.95
N LEU A 93 16.39 5.90 7.40
CA LEU A 93 16.05 5.98 5.98
C LEU A 93 15.14 7.19 5.77
N VAL A 94 15.56 8.11 4.91
CA VAL A 94 14.82 9.31 4.56
C VAL A 94 14.19 9.13 3.20
N VAL A 95 12.87 9.33 3.13
CA VAL A 95 12.12 9.41 1.88
C VAL A 95 11.37 10.74 1.84
N LYS A 96 10.97 11.17 0.65
CA LYS A 96 10.11 12.33 0.46
C LYS A 96 8.97 12.03 -0.51
N GLN A 97 7.85 12.69 -0.27
CA GLN A 97 6.67 12.66 -1.13
C GLN A 97 6.20 14.10 -1.37
N PRO A 98 5.57 14.40 -2.52
CA PRO A 98 4.85 15.67 -2.69
C PRO A 98 3.81 15.87 -1.59
N LEU A 99 3.44 17.10 -1.28
CA LEU A 99 2.36 17.37 -0.33
C LEU A 99 1.04 16.79 -0.86
N ALA A 100 0.32 16.09 0.01
CA ALA A 100 -1.01 15.56 -0.25
C ALA A 100 -1.97 15.99 0.87
N PHE A 101 -3.26 16.04 0.56
CA PHE A 101 -4.32 16.55 1.42
C PHE A 101 -5.25 15.40 1.85
N PRO A 102 -5.96 15.52 2.98
CA PRO A 102 -6.94 14.52 3.38
C PRO A 102 -8.00 14.25 2.30
N HIS A 103 -8.52 13.03 2.25
CA HIS A 103 -9.68 12.67 1.44
C HIS A 103 -10.90 13.57 1.73
N GLU A 104 -11.79 13.69 0.75
CA GLU A 104 -13.07 14.40 0.90
C GLU A 104 -14.22 13.42 1.17
N ASP A 105 -14.28 12.35 0.37
CA ASP A 105 -15.18 11.22 0.52
C ASP A 105 -14.33 9.95 0.51
N LEU A 106 -14.18 9.33 1.68
CA LEU A 106 -13.25 8.22 1.86
C LEU A 106 -13.53 7.05 0.91
N ASP A 107 -14.81 6.70 0.69
CA ASP A 107 -15.15 5.51 -0.07
C ASP A 107 -15.01 5.78 -1.58
N ALA A 108 -15.47 6.95 -2.04
CA ALA A 108 -15.25 7.37 -3.43
C ALA A 108 -13.76 7.53 -3.75
N ASP A 109 -13.00 8.16 -2.85
CA ASP A 109 -11.56 8.40 -3.03
C ASP A 109 -10.77 7.10 -3.01
N ARG A 110 -11.12 6.18 -2.12
CA ARG A 110 -10.48 4.86 -2.05
C ARG A 110 -10.67 4.09 -3.34
N ILE A 111 -11.86 4.12 -3.95
CA ILE A 111 -12.11 3.44 -5.22
C ILE A 111 -11.16 3.98 -6.30
N VAL A 112 -11.13 5.30 -6.49
CA VAL A 112 -10.28 5.94 -7.51
C VAL A 112 -8.80 5.66 -7.25
N ALA A 113 -8.35 5.75 -5.99
CA ALA A 113 -6.97 5.51 -5.61
C ALA A 113 -6.55 4.04 -5.84
N VAL A 114 -7.45 3.08 -5.57
CA VAL A 114 -7.24 1.64 -5.84
C VAL A 114 -7.20 1.34 -7.34
N GLU A 115 -8.07 1.98 -8.13
CA GLU A 115 -8.07 1.85 -9.60
C GLU A 115 -6.78 2.39 -10.20
N ARG A 116 -6.27 3.52 -9.68
CA ARG A 116 -5.01 4.12 -10.10
C ARG A 116 -3.82 3.18 -9.92
N VAL A 117 -3.79 2.42 -8.81
CA VAL A 117 -2.78 1.38 -8.58
C VAL A 117 -3.11 0.04 -9.25
N ARG A 118 -4.19 -0.02 -10.03
CA ARG A 118 -4.71 -1.21 -10.72
C ARG A 118 -4.82 -2.43 -9.81
N ALA A 119 -5.25 -2.22 -8.57
CA ALA A 119 -5.40 -3.29 -7.59
C ALA A 119 -6.85 -3.83 -7.58
N VAL A 120 -6.99 -5.14 -7.46
CA VAL A 120 -8.27 -5.85 -7.50
C VAL A 120 -8.67 -6.24 -6.08
N PRO A 121 -9.91 -5.97 -5.62
CA PRO A 121 -10.37 -6.45 -4.32
C PRO A 121 -10.35 -7.99 -4.29
N CYS A 122 -9.79 -8.58 -3.23
CA CYS A 122 -9.70 -10.04 -3.11
C CYS A 122 -10.85 -10.60 -2.27
N LYS A 123 -11.53 -11.62 -2.80
CA LYS A 123 -12.63 -12.32 -2.12
C LYS A 123 -12.17 -13.48 -1.24
N ALA A 124 -10.88 -13.80 -1.24
CA ALA A 124 -10.33 -14.82 -0.35
C ALA A 124 -10.51 -14.39 1.11
N ARG A 125 -10.62 -15.36 2.01
CA ARG A 125 -10.99 -15.10 3.39
C ARG A 125 -9.80 -14.61 4.22
N PHE A 126 -9.58 -13.30 4.18
CA PHE A 126 -8.70 -12.57 5.09
C PHE A 126 -9.52 -11.93 6.22
N ARG A 127 -8.91 -11.72 7.40
CA ARG A 127 -9.55 -10.99 8.52
C ARG A 127 -9.63 -9.48 8.33
N ARG A 128 -9.26 -8.98 7.15
CA ARG A 128 -9.23 -7.56 6.79
C ARG A 128 -9.46 -7.40 5.29
N ASN A 129 -9.88 -6.21 4.88
CA ASN A 129 -9.98 -5.88 3.46
C ASN A 129 -8.60 -5.88 2.83
N VAL A 130 -8.47 -6.59 1.71
CA VAL A 130 -7.23 -6.75 0.97
C VAL A 130 -7.46 -6.54 -0.51
N TRP A 131 -6.44 -6.00 -1.17
CA TRP A 131 -6.39 -5.81 -2.61
C TRP A 131 -5.17 -6.55 -3.15
N VAL A 132 -5.29 -7.13 -4.33
CA VAL A 132 -4.19 -7.80 -5.03
C VAL A 132 -3.75 -6.92 -6.19
N LEU A 133 -2.45 -6.68 -6.30
CA LEU A 133 -1.86 -6.03 -7.45
C LEU A 133 -0.77 -6.93 -8.05
N TRP A 134 -0.53 -6.76 -9.34
CA TRP A 134 0.53 -7.44 -10.07
C TRP A 134 1.60 -6.42 -10.45
N MET A 135 2.83 -6.63 -9.99
CA MET A 135 3.97 -5.74 -10.24
C MET A 135 5.27 -6.55 -10.29
N HIS A 136 6.17 -6.16 -11.20
CA HIS A 136 7.48 -6.81 -11.40
C HIS A 136 7.40 -8.33 -11.55
N SER A 137 6.38 -8.82 -12.28
CA SER A 137 6.10 -10.26 -12.49
C SER A 137 5.74 -11.06 -11.23
N GLN A 138 5.33 -10.38 -10.17
CA GLN A 138 4.98 -10.96 -8.88
C GLN A 138 3.60 -10.43 -8.42
N ALA A 139 2.87 -11.27 -7.70
CA ALA A 139 1.63 -10.87 -7.05
C ALA A 139 1.90 -10.34 -5.64
N TRP A 140 1.21 -9.26 -5.29
CA TRP A 140 1.33 -8.58 -4.00
C TRP A 140 -0.03 -8.41 -3.37
N ILE A 141 -0.09 -8.57 -2.05
CA ILE A 141 -1.25 -8.18 -1.27
C ILE A 141 -1.02 -6.80 -0.69
N MET A 142 -2.02 -5.94 -0.82
CA MET A 142 -2.08 -4.60 -0.26
C MET A 142 -3.23 -4.51 0.74
N SER A 143 -3.01 -3.81 1.84
CA SER A 143 -4.00 -3.56 2.88
C SER A 143 -3.72 -2.21 3.55
N ASP A 144 -4.52 -1.88 4.57
CA ASP A 144 -4.35 -0.68 5.41
C ASP A 144 -4.76 0.63 4.71
N LEU A 145 -5.79 0.55 3.86
CA LEU A 145 -6.40 1.71 3.19
C LEU A 145 -7.38 2.48 4.10
N HIS A 146 -6.93 2.80 5.31
CA HIS A 146 -7.69 3.55 6.31
C HIS A 146 -7.71 5.06 5.98
N PRO A 147 -8.53 5.89 6.67
CA PRO A 147 -8.68 7.32 6.35
C PRO A 147 -7.37 8.13 6.24
N GLY A 148 -6.35 7.78 7.04
CA GLY A 148 -5.04 8.45 6.99
C GLY A 148 -4.13 8.06 5.82
N ASN A 149 -4.48 7.00 5.07
CA ASN A 149 -3.68 6.47 3.96
C ASN A 149 -4.33 6.72 2.59
N ILE A 150 -5.55 7.27 2.59
CA ILE A 150 -6.22 7.78 1.39
C ILE A 150 -6.17 9.30 1.44
N MET A 151 -5.47 9.86 0.48
CA MET A 151 -5.15 11.28 0.37
C MET A 151 -5.52 11.79 -1.02
N ARG A 152 -5.33 13.09 -1.24
CA ARG A 152 -5.51 13.75 -2.54
C ARG A 152 -4.26 14.53 -2.91
N GLU A 153 -3.86 14.41 -4.16
CA GLU A 153 -2.81 15.23 -4.76
C GLU A 153 -3.25 16.71 -4.86
N PRO A 154 -2.31 17.65 -5.12
CA PRO A 154 -2.65 19.07 -5.25
C PRO A 154 -3.68 19.42 -6.33
N ASP A 155 -3.84 18.56 -7.34
CA ASP A 155 -4.86 18.68 -8.38
C ASP A 155 -6.22 18.06 -7.98
N GLY A 156 -6.32 17.54 -6.76
CA GLY A 156 -7.50 16.89 -6.20
C GLY A 156 -7.62 15.39 -6.49
N GLN A 157 -6.69 14.78 -7.24
CA GLN A 157 -6.78 13.36 -7.57
C GLN A 157 -6.52 12.47 -6.34
N PRO A 158 -7.39 11.50 -6.02
CA PRO A 158 -7.13 10.55 -4.95
C PRO A 158 -5.85 9.72 -5.15
N CYS A 159 -5.11 9.52 -4.07
CA CYS A 159 -3.88 8.72 -4.05
C CYS A 159 -3.75 7.89 -2.76
N ILE A 160 -2.93 6.85 -2.83
CA ILE A 160 -2.60 5.98 -1.70
C ILE A 160 -1.24 6.40 -1.15
N ILE A 161 -1.13 6.55 0.18
CA ILE A 161 0.14 6.65 0.90
C ILE A 161 0.23 5.52 1.94
N ASP A 162 1.46 5.12 2.29
CA ASP A 162 1.78 4.26 3.44
C ASP A 162 0.94 2.97 3.59
N ALA A 163 0.46 2.41 2.47
CA ALA A 163 -0.22 1.12 2.49
C ALA A 163 0.75 0.00 2.89
N LEU A 164 0.21 -1.01 3.57
CA LEU A 164 0.97 -2.21 3.89
C LEU A 164 0.95 -3.16 2.69
N LEU A 165 2.12 -3.73 2.40
CA LEU A 165 2.35 -4.57 1.22
C LEU A 165 3.16 -5.82 1.59
N ALA A 166 2.80 -6.97 1.03
CA ALA A 166 3.60 -8.20 1.14
C ALA A 166 3.48 -9.06 -0.14
N PRO A 167 4.52 -9.79 -0.54
CA PRO A 167 4.45 -10.69 -1.68
C PRO A 167 3.56 -11.88 -1.35
N ILE A 168 2.78 -12.35 -2.34
CA ILE A 168 1.94 -13.54 -2.19
C ILE A 168 2.76 -14.76 -2.62
N ALA A 169 2.91 -15.74 -1.71
CA ALA A 169 3.65 -16.96 -2.03
C ALA A 169 2.91 -17.80 -3.09
N PRO A 170 3.60 -18.38 -4.10
CA PRO A 170 2.95 -19.18 -5.15
C PRO A 170 2.06 -20.30 -4.61
N GLY A 171 2.50 -21.00 -3.56
CA GLY A 171 1.71 -22.07 -2.93
C GLY A 171 0.38 -21.60 -2.33
N MET A 172 0.26 -20.33 -1.95
CA MET A 172 -1.02 -19.77 -1.50
C MET A 172 -1.99 -19.57 -2.67
N ILE A 173 -1.48 -19.11 -3.81
CA ILE A 173 -2.25 -18.89 -5.04
C ILE A 173 -2.77 -20.23 -5.60
N GLU A 174 -1.96 -21.29 -5.47
CA GLU A 174 -2.35 -22.64 -5.88
C GLU A 174 -3.46 -23.24 -5.00
N THR A 175 -3.57 -22.82 -3.75
CA THR A 175 -4.43 -23.48 -2.77
C THR A 175 -5.76 -22.76 -2.50
N ASP A 176 -5.90 -21.50 -2.91
CA ASP A 176 -7.15 -20.74 -2.78
C ASP A 176 -7.64 -20.21 -4.14
N ARG A 177 -8.86 -20.59 -4.50
CA ARG A 177 -9.48 -20.21 -5.78
C ARG A 177 -9.69 -18.70 -5.90
N PHE A 178 -10.17 -18.03 -4.85
CA PHE A 178 -10.48 -16.60 -4.90
C PHE A 178 -9.22 -15.75 -4.96
N LEU A 179 -8.16 -16.19 -4.27
CA LEU A 179 -6.84 -15.57 -4.36
C LEU A 179 -6.28 -15.72 -5.78
N ARG A 180 -6.37 -16.92 -6.37
CA ARG A 180 -5.97 -17.16 -7.76
C ARG A 180 -6.71 -16.28 -8.75
N GLU A 181 -8.03 -16.21 -8.65
CA GLU A 181 -8.86 -15.36 -9.51
C GLU A 181 -8.46 -13.88 -9.37
N ALA A 182 -8.24 -13.39 -8.14
CA ALA A 182 -7.80 -12.02 -7.90
C ALA A 182 -6.40 -11.73 -8.50
N VAL A 183 -5.47 -12.69 -8.39
CA VAL A 183 -4.13 -12.59 -9.00
C VAL A 183 -4.22 -12.57 -10.52
N GLU A 184 -5.03 -13.45 -11.11
CA GLU A 184 -5.25 -13.49 -12.57
C GLU A 184 -5.85 -12.17 -13.08
N ASP A 185 -6.83 -11.62 -12.38
CA ASP A 185 -7.47 -10.34 -12.75
C ASP A 185 -6.51 -9.16 -12.57
N ALA A 186 -5.74 -9.12 -11.48
CA ALA A 186 -4.73 -8.08 -11.24
C ALA A 186 -3.64 -8.11 -12.31
N ARG A 187 -3.18 -9.31 -12.69
CA ARG A 187 -2.22 -9.50 -13.78
C ARG A 187 -2.79 -9.06 -15.12
N ALA A 188 -4.02 -9.49 -15.44
CA ALA A 188 -4.68 -9.09 -16.67
C ALA A 188 -4.81 -7.56 -16.76
N TRP A 189 -5.22 -6.90 -15.67
CA TRP A 189 -5.35 -5.44 -15.62
C TRP A 189 -4.01 -4.72 -15.78
N ARG A 190 -2.95 -5.19 -15.13
CA ARG A 190 -1.62 -4.60 -15.29
C ARG A 190 -1.08 -4.73 -16.71
N GLU A 191 -1.41 -5.82 -17.40
CA GLU A 191 -1.00 -6.12 -18.77
C GLU A 191 -1.99 -5.58 -19.82
N ASP A 192 -2.95 -4.72 -19.44
CA ASP A 192 -4.00 -4.15 -20.31
C ASP A 192 -4.82 -5.23 -21.04
N ARG A 193 -4.94 -6.42 -20.45
CA ARG A 193 -5.77 -7.53 -20.94
C ARG A 193 -7.17 -7.46 -20.32
N PRO A 194 -8.20 -8.00 -21.02
CA PRO A 194 -9.52 -8.14 -20.43
C PRO A 194 -9.46 -8.94 -19.12
N ARG A 195 -10.01 -8.36 -18.05
CA ARG A 195 -10.23 -9.07 -16.78
C ARG A 195 -11.35 -10.09 -16.98
N LYS A 196 -11.27 -11.26 -16.32
CA LYS A 196 -12.36 -12.23 -16.38
C LYS A 196 -13.59 -11.71 -15.65
N GLY A 197 -13.39 -10.77 -14.74
CA GLY A 197 -14.45 -10.03 -14.07
C GLY A 197 -15.21 -10.95 -13.13
N SER A 198 -14.88 -10.89 -11.84
CA SER A 198 -15.93 -11.13 -10.87
C SER A 198 -16.80 -9.87 -10.84
N ASP A 199 -18.03 -9.97 -11.34
CA ASP A 199 -19.01 -8.90 -11.23
C ASP A 199 -19.04 -8.40 -9.76
N PRO A 200 -18.71 -7.11 -9.52
CA PRO A 200 -18.69 -6.56 -8.16
C PRO A 200 -20.10 -6.51 -7.54
N PHE A 201 -21.16 -6.68 -8.33
CA PHE A 201 -22.57 -6.62 -7.92
C PHE A 201 -23.30 -7.97 -7.98
N ALA A 202 -22.68 -9.05 -8.47
CA ALA A 202 -23.34 -10.38 -8.53
C ALA A 202 -23.68 -11.01 -7.16
N LEU A 203 -23.39 -10.31 -6.05
CA LEU A 203 -23.76 -10.69 -4.69
C LEU A 203 -24.69 -9.66 -3.99
N VAL A 204 -25.10 -8.59 -4.68
CA VAL A 204 -26.23 -7.78 -4.20
C VAL A 204 -27.49 -8.51 -4.62
N CYS A 205 -28.16 -9.13 -3.66
CA CYS A 205 -29.47 -9.73 -3.89
C CYS A 205 -30.43 -8.60 -4.29
N ASP A 206 -31.16 -8.74 -5.41
CA ASP A 206 -32.17 -7.78 -5.89
C ASP A 206 -33.36 -7.59 -4.92
N ASP A 207 -33.32 -8.19 -3.72
CA ASP A 207 -34.40 -8.15 -2.72
C ASP A 207 -34.30 -6.94 -1.76
N ASP A 208 -33.32 -6.04 -1.92
CA ASP A 208 -33.15 -4.84 -1.08
C ASP A 208 -33.31 -3.49 -1.85
N LEU A 209 -34.09 -3.47 -2.95
CA LEU A 209 -34.54 -2.23 -3.63
C LEU A 209 -36.07 -2.03 -3.60
#